data_AF-U6L778-F1
#
_entry.id   AF-U6L778-F1
#
_cell.length_a   1.000
_cell.length_b   1.000
_cell.length_c   1.000
_cell.angle_alpha   90.00
_cell.angle_beta   90.00
_cell.angle_gamma   90.00
#
_symmetry.space_group_name_H-M   'P 1'
#
loop_
_entity.id
_entity.type
_entity.pdbx_description
1 polymer ?
#
loop_
_entity_poly.entity_id
_entity_poly.type
_entity_poly.pdbx_seq_one_letter_code
_entity_poly.pdbx_strand_id
1 'polypeptide(L)'
;MWIGKIGKKSAAFINHKPFHPGNFQNQEKVWLAEQKLKEEQKKEKELEERRREEVKIEELRRALRGEAKAALQLQKKEAVSPAEELRKKAKEAARLQALQRKQQEAQNRLKKFAKSTLYDEDVLVLGHSAVFGSLYSKEESKWGYKCCGSLDRSAPCTANQGGGEHRTKKRKNKNATPAQPEDSTVVDSAKGVGGEREETGGERPANISTEGDKDTGVNFHVSCSKRRAREGGVAAYVKLLAVPEERE
;
A
#
# COMPACT_ATOMS: atom_id res chain seq x y z
N MET A 1 -53.15 -74.84 -17.44
CA MET A 1 -52.61 -73.52 -17.01
C MET A 1 -53.15 -72.44 -17.92
N TRP A 2 -54.05 -71.56 -17.43
CA TRP A 2 -54.84 -70.62 -18.25
C TRP A 2 -54.83 -69.21 -17.63
N ILE A 3 -53.64 -68.63 -17.47
CA ILE A 3 -53.43 -67.32 -16.82
C ILE A 3 -53.16 -66.17 -17.82
N GLY A 4 -53.04 -66.46 -19.13
CA GLY A 4 -52.59 -65.48 -20.12
C GLY A 4 -53.63 -64.51 -20.71
N LYS A 5 -54.94 -64.69 -20.50
CA LYS A 5 -55.98 -63.91 -21.23
C LYS A 5 -56.85 -62.98 -20.36
N ILE A 6 -56.74 -63.03 -19.02
CA ILE A 6 -57.52 -62.15 -18.13
C ILE A 6 -56.92 -60.73 -18.05
N GLY A 7 -55.64 -60.56 -18.40
CA GLY A 7 -54.92 -59.29 -18.23
C GLY A 7 -55.37 -58.11 -19.10
N LYS A 8 -56.03 -58.34 -20.25
CA LYS A 8 -56.37 -57.24 -21.18
C LYS A 8 -57.57 -56.41 -20.73
N LYS A 9 -58.60 -57.06 -20.18
CA LYS A 9 -59.81 -56.36 -19.69
C LYS A 9 -59.55 -55.67 -18.34
N SER A 10 -58.74 -56.29 -17.48
CA SER A 10 -58.34 -55.67 -16.21
C SER A 10 -57.41 -54.46 -16.42
N ALA A 11 -56.50 -54.49 -17.40
CA ALA A 11 -55.64 -53.36 -17.71
C ALA A 11 -56.42 -52.11 -18.18
N ALA A 12 -57.45 -52.29 -19.00
CA ALA A 12 -58.31 -51.18 -19.43
C ALA A 12 -59.03 -50.52 -18.24
N PHE A 13 -59.57 -51.32 -17.31
CA PHE A 13 -60.23 -50.80 -16.11
C PHE A 13 -59.25 -50.07 -15.17
N ILE A 14 -58.01 -50.55 -15.06
CA ILE A 14 -56.96 -49.91 -14.26
C ILE A 14 -56.57 -48.54 -14.85
N ASN A 15 -56.56 -48.38 -16.18
CA ASN A 15 -56.28 -47.10 -16.84
C ASN A 15 -57.36 -46.04 -16.62
N HIS A 16 -58.60 -46.41 -16.31
CA HIS A 16 -59.63 -45.45 -15.93
C HIS A 16 -59.50 -44.95 -14.49
N LYS A 17 -58.63 -45.57 -13.67
CA LYS A 17 -58.44 -45.13 -12.30
C LYS A 17 -57.64 -43.82 -12.27
N PRO A 18 -57.98 -42.87 -11.38
CA PRO A 18 -57.35 -41.54 -11.35
C PRO A 18 -55.88 -41.56 -10.93
N PHE A 19 -55.43 -42.63 -10.27
CA PHE A 19 -54.05 -42.78 -9.81
C PHE A 19 -53.15 -43.55 -10.79
N HIS A 20 -53.70 -44.12 -11.87
CA HIS A 20 -52.89 -44.91 -12.80
C HIS A 20 -52.19 -44.00 -13.82
N PRO A 21 -50.90 -44.18 -14.11
CA PRO A 21 -50.18 -43.37 -15.10
C PRO A 21 -50.72 -43.53 -16.53
N GLY A 22 -51.40 -44.64 -16.81
CA GLY A 22 -52.08 -44.89 -18.10
C GLY A 22 -53.41 -44.16 -18.28
N ASN A 23 -53.87 -43.38 -17.28
CA ASN A 23 -55.06 -42.57 -17.41
C ASN A 23 -54.80 -41.35 -18.31
N PHE A 24 -55.67 -41.11 -19.30
CA PHE A 24 -55.56 -40.00 -20.24
C PHE A 24 -55.39 -38.64 -19.54
N GLN A 25 -56.11 -38.40 -18.43
CA GLN A 25 -55.98 -37.15 -17.67
C GLN A 25 -54.60 -36.99 -17.02
N ASN A 26 -53.97 -38.10 -16.61
CA ASN A 26 -52.62 -38.06 -16.05
C ASN A 26 -51.59 -37.90 -17.16
N GLN A 27 -51.79 -38.56 -18.31
CA GLN A 27 -50.93 -38.39 -19.49
C GLN A 27 -50.97 -36.95 -20.01
N GLU A 28 -52.14 -36.32 -20.06
CA GLU A 28 -52.30 -34.92 -20.44
C GLU A 28 -51.58 -33.99 -19.45
N LYS A 29 -51.70 -34.23 -18.14
CA LYS A 29 -50.96 -33.47 -17.12
C LYS A 29 -49.45 -33.61 -17.26
N VAL A 30 -48.96 -34.84 -17.48
CA VAL A 30 -47.54 -35.11 -17.71
C VAL A 30 -47.06 -34.38 -18.95
N TRP A 31 -47.82 -34.46 -20.05
CA TRP A 31 -47.48 -33.78 -21.30
C TRP A 31 -47.45 -32.26 -21.15
N LEU A 32 -48.41 -31.67 -20.43
CA LEU A 32 -48.40 -30.23 -20.13
C LEU A 32 -47.20 -29.83 -19.28
N ALA A 33 -46.83 -30.66 -18.29
CA ALA A 33 -45.65 -30.42 -17.46
C ALA A 33 -44.35 -30.49 -18.29
N GLU A 34 -44.24 -31.47 -19.20
CA GLU A 34 -43.11 -31.60 -20.13
C GLU A 34 -43.00 -30.42 -21.09
N GLN A 35 -44.12 -29.96 -21.66
CA GLN A 35 -44.15 -28.77 -22.52
C GLN A 35 -43.70 -27.53 -21.76
N LYS A 36 -44.24 -27.32 -20.56
CA LYS A 36 -43.85 -26.21 -19.69
C LYS A 36 -42.36 -26.26 -19.34
N LEU A 37 -41.84 -27.43 -18.98
CA LEU A 37 -40.42 -27.61 -18.69
C LEU A 37 -39.55 -27.30 -19.92
N LYS A 38 -39.98 -27.74 -21.11
CA LYS A 38 -39.28 -27.48 -22.37
C LYS A 38 -39.25 -25.98 -22.72
N GLU A 39 -40.34 -25.27 -22.47
CA GLU A 39 -40.39 -23.81 -22.65
C GLU A 39 -39.51 -23.08 -21.63
N GLU A 40 -39.53 -23.47 -20.36
CA GLU A 40 -38.67 -22.91 -19.32
C GLU A 40 -37.19 -23.12 -19.64
N GLN A 41 -36.79 -24.33 -20.05
CA GLN A 41 -35.44 -24.61 -20.51
C GLN A 41 -35.04 -23.80 -21.74
N LYS A 42 -35.97 -23.57 -22.67
CA LYS A 42 -35.72 -22.73 -23.85
C LYS A 42 -35.48 -21.27 -23.43
N LYS A 43 -36.29 -20.74 -22.51
CA LYS A 43 -36.13 -19.38 -21.95
C LYS A 43 -34.82 -19.23 -21.17
N GLU A 44 -34.44 -20.24 -20.40
CA GLU A 44 -33.17 -20.24 -19.66
C GLU A 44 -31.97 -20.22 -20.60
N LYS A 45 -31.98 -21.05 -21.66
CA LYS A 45 -30.93 -21.05 -22.69
C LYS A 45 -30.84 -19.73 -23.45
N GLU A 46 -31.98 -19.12 -23.79
CA GLU A 46 -32.03 -17.81 -24.45
C GLU A 46 -31.43 -16.70 -23.55
N LEU A 47 -31.74 -16.71 -22.24
CA LEU A 47 -31.13 -15.78 -21.29
C LEU A 47 -29.62 -16.02 -21.13
N GLU A 48 -29.18 -17.27 -21.13
CA GLU A 48 -27.76 -17.61 -21.07
C GLU A 48 -27.02 -17.16 -22.33
N GLU A 49 -27.61 -17.37 -23.51
CA GLU A 49 -27.06 -16.93 -24.79
C GLU A 49 -26.95 -15.40 -24.82
N ARG A 50 -27.99 -14.68 -24.38
CA ARG A 50 -27.93 -13.23 -24.24
C ARG A 50 -26.79 -12.76 -23.33
N ARG A 51 -26.56 -13.44 -22.20
CA ARG A 51 -25.41 -13.13 -21.32
C ARG A 51 -24.07 -13.36 -22.03
N ARG A 52 -23.96 -14.44 -22.81
CA ARG A 52 -22.74 -14.73 -23.59
C ARG A 52 -22.50 -13.68 -24.67
N GLU A 53 -23.55 -13.22 -25.33
CA GLU A 53 -23.47 -12.13 -26.31
C GLU A 53 -23.05 -10.80 -25.68
N GLU A 54 -23.62 -10.44 -24.52
CA GLU A 54 -23.24 -9.23 -23.78
C GLU A 54 -21.76 -9.25 -23.38
N VAL A 55 -21.25 -10.40 -22.91
CA VAL A 55 -19.82 -10.58 -22.60
C VAL A 55 -18.95 -10.45 -23.85
N LYS A 56 -19.37 -11.06 -24.97
CA LYS A 56 -18.66 -10.98 -26.25
C LYS A 56 -18.60 -9.54 -26.78
N ILE A 57 -19.68 -8.77 -26.64
CA ILE A 57 -19.72 -7.35 -27.00
C ILE A 57 -18.79 -6.54 -26.09
N GLU A 58 -18.78 -6.80 -24.78
CA GLU A 58 -17.88 -6.12 -23.86
C GLU A 58 -16.41 -6.40 -24.16
N GLU A 59 -16.08 -7.65 -24.49
CA GLU A 59 -14.73 -8.05 -24.88
C GLU A 59 -14.28 -7.35 -26.17
N LEU A 60 -15.12 -7.31 -27.21
CA LEU A 60 -14.84 -6.55 -28.43
C LEU A 60 -14.67 -5.06 -28.15
N ARG A 61 -15.52 -4.47 -27.31
CA ARG A 61 -15.37 -3.07 -26.87
C ARG A 61 -14.09 -2.85 -26.07
N ARG A 62 -13.62 -3.85 -25.32
CA ARG A 62 -12.36 -3.80 -24.58
C ARG A 62 -11.17 -3.88 -25.53
N ALA A 63 -11.22 -4.75 -26.54
CA ALA A 63 -10.21 -4.86 -27.58
C ALA A 63 -10.06 -3.54 -28.34
N LEU A 64 -11.16 -2.97 -28.84
CA LEU A 64 -11.16 -1.68 -29.55
C LEU A 64 -10.62 -0.53 -28.68
N ARG A 65 -10.97 -0.50 -27.39
CA ARG A 65 -10.39 0.48 -26.44
C ARG A 65 -8.90 0.25 -26.21
N GLY A 66 -8.43 -0.99 -26.23
CA GLY A 66 -7.02 -1.35 -26.15
C GLY A 66 -6.25 -0.86 -27.37
N GLU A 67 -6.76 -1.15 -28.56
CA GLU A 67 -6.18 -0.72 -29.85
C GLU A 67 -6.14 0.80 -29.98
N ALA A 68 -7.23 1.51 -29.67
CA ALA A 68 -7.26 2.97 -29.70
C ALA A 68 -6.23 3.59 -28.74
N LYS A 69 -6.05 3.01 -27.54
CA LYS A 69 -5.01 3.44 -26.59
C LYS A 69 -3.61 3.14 -27.10
N ALA A 70 -3.40 1.98 -27.73
CA ALA A 70 -2.11 1.61 -28.32
C ALA A 70 -1.75 2.56 -29.48
N ALA A 71 -2.72 2.87 -30.35
CA ALA A 71 -2.55 3.83 -31.43
C ALA A 71 -2.20 5.23 -30.91
N LEU A 72 -2.90 5.72 -29.88
CA LEU A 72 -2.59 7.01 -29.24
C LEU A 72 -1.21 7.01 -28.58
N GLN A 73 -0.80 5.89 -27.98
CA GLN A 73 0.56 5.76 -27.43
C GLN A 73 1.63 5.76 -28.53
N LEU A 74 1.39 5.13 -29.68
CA LEU A 74 2.30 5.17 -30.82
C LEU A 74 2.43 6.60 -31.35
N GLN A 75 1.31 7.29 -31.58
CA GLN A 75 1.32 8.71 -31.98
C GLN A 75 2.04 9.58 -30.95
N LYS A 76 1.83 9.34 -29.65
CA LYS A 76 2.52 10.07 -28.59
C LYS A 76 4.01 9.76 -28.55
N LYS A 77 4.44 8.53 -28.85
CA LYS A 77 5.87 8.17 -28.93
C LYS A 77 6.54 8.82 -30.14
N GLU A 78 5.87 8.86 -31.29
CA GLU A 78 6.35 9.55 -32.49
C GLU A 78 6.40 11.07 -32.30
N ALA A 79 5.46 11.65 -31.55
CA ALA A 79 5.42 13.08 -31.25
C ALA A 79 6.35 13.52 -30.10
N VAL A 80 7.00 12.59 -29.38
CA VAL A 80 8.03 12.95 -28.40
C VAL A 80 9.30 13.30 -29.17
N SER A 81 9.44 14.60 -29.47
CA SER A 81 10.65 15.19 -30.00
C SER A 81 11.87 14.71 -29.19
N PRO A 82 13.01 14.42 -29.85
CA PRO A 82 14.27 14.08 -29.16
C PRO A 82 14.65 15.05 -28.02
N ALA A 83 14.20 16.31 -28.10
CA ALA A 83 14.37 17.31 -27.05
C ALA A 83 13.60 16.99 -25.75
N GLU A 84 12.40 16.43 -25.83
CA GLU A 84 11.60 16.01 -24.66
C GLU A 84 12.20 14.78 -23.98
N GLU A 85 12.80 13.87 -24.75
CA GLU A 85 13.51 12.71 -24.20
C GLU A 85 14.77 13.12 -23.42
N LEU A 86 15.54 14.08 -23.95
CA LEU A 86 16.67 14.69 -23.25
C LEU A 86 16.22 15.36 -21.93
N ARG A 87 15.09 16.06 -21.92
CA ARG A 87 14.52 16.65 -20.70
C ARG A 87 14.13 15.60 -19.66
N LYS A 88 13.58 14.46 -20.08
CA LYS A 88 13.25 13.34 -19.17
C LYS A 88 14.50 12.70 -18.59
N LYS A 89 15.51 12.43 -19.43
CA LYS A 89 16.82 11.90 -18.99
C LYS A 89 17.50 12.85 -18.01
N ALA A 90 17.47 14.17 -18.27
CA ALA A 90 18.01 15.17 -17.36
C ALA A 90 17.28 15.18 -16.00
N LYS A 91 15.94 15.10 -16.01
CA LYS A 91 15.13 15.01 -14.77
C LYS A 91 15.41 13.73 -13.99
N GLU A 92 15.55 12.59 -14.67
CA GLU A 92 15.88 11.32 -14.05
C GLU A 92 17.29 11.32 -13.44
N ALA A 93 18.28 11.84 -14.18
CA ALA A 93 19.64 12.02 -13.70
C ALA A 93 19.68 12.93 -12.45
N ALA A 94 18.94 14.04 -12.46
CA ALA A 94 18.82 14.91 -11.29
C ALA A 94 18.17 14.19 -10.09
N ARG A 95 17.19 13.32 -10.33
CA ARG A 95 16.55 12.52 -9.28
C ARG A 95 17.53 11.50 -8.68
N LEU A 96 18.32 10.82 -9.50
CA LEU A 96 19.35 9.88 -9.04
C LEU A 96 20.45 10.60 -8.25
N GLN A 97 20.89 11.77 -8.71
CA GLN A 97 21.87 12.58 -8.01
C GLN A 97 21.35 13.05 -6.64
N ALA A 98 20.08 13.44 -6.55
CA ALA A 98 19.46 13.81 -5.28
C ALA A 98 19.40 12.62 -4.29
N LEU A 99 19.11 11.41 -4.78
CA LEU A 99 19.14 10.20 -3.96
C LEU A 99 20.55 9.88 -3.45
N GLN A 100 21.56 9.97 -4.33
CA GLN A 100 22.96 9.78 -3.93
C GLN A 100 23.39 10.80 -2.87
N ARG A 101 23.06 12.07 -3.04
CA ARG A 101 23.36 13.13 -2.05
C ARG A 101 22.70 12.83 -0.70
N LYS A 102 21.44 12.37 -0.70
CA LYS A 102 20.72 11.99 0.52
C LYS A 102 21.37 10.79 1.21
N GLN A 103 21.83 9.79 0.46
CA GLN A 103 22.56 8.64 1.01
C GLN A 103 23.90 9.07 1.63
N GLN A 104 24.66 9.94 0.95
CA GLN A 104 25.91 10.47 1.48
C GLN A 104 25.69 11.32 2.74
N GLU A 105 24.64 12.14 2.77
CA GLU A 105 24.28 12.91 3.97
C GLU A 105 23.93 11.98 5.15
N ALA A 106 23.14 10.94 4.91
CA ALA A 106 22.82 9.95 5.93
C ALA A 106 24.07 9.24 6.46
N GLN A 107 24.99 8.83 5.58
CA GLN A 107 26.27 8.25 6.00
C GLN A 107 27.14 9.26 6.78
N ASN A 108 27.15 10.53 6.39
CA ASN A 108 27.88 11.57 7.10
C ASN A 108 27.27 11.85 8.49
N ARG A 109 25.95 11.74 8.63
CA ARG A 109 25.27 11.81 9.93
C ARG A 109 25.63 10.63 10.83
N LEU A 110 25.78 9.42 10.27
CA LEU A 110 26.24 8.26 11.03
C LEU A 110 27.72 8.36 11.44
N LYS A 111 28.58 8.93 10.59
CA LYS A 111 30.00 9.15 10.93
C LYS A 111 30.22 10.21 12.00
N LYS A 112 29.33 11.21 12.07
CA LYS A 112 29.35 12.25 13.11
C LYS A 112 28.45 11.80 14.25
N PHE A 113 28.95 10.91 15.12
CA PHE A 113 28.31 10.67 16.41
C PHE A 113 28.19 12.01 17.13
N ALA A 114 26.96 12.47 17.33
CA ALA A 114 26.70 13.65 18.12
C ALA A 114 27.22 13.35 19.53
N LYS A 115 28.20 14.12 20.00
CA LYS A 115 28.64 14.04 21.39
C LYS A 115 27.42 14.35 22.26
N SER A 116 27.03 13.41 23.11
CA SER A 116 25.93 13.62 24.03
C SER A 116 26.34 14.72 25.02
N THR A 117 25.77 15.90 24.89
CA THR A 117 25.98 17.00 25.85
C THR A 117 25.18 16.83 27.15
N LEU A 118 24.42 15.73 27.27
CA LEU A 118 23.51 15.50 28.38
C LEU A 118 24.23 14.94 29.61
N TYR A 119 25.33 14.21 29.41
CA TYR A 119 26.14 13.64 30.49
C TYR A 119 27.60 13.82 30.13
N ASP A 120 28.35 14.48 30.99
CA ASP A 120 29.80 14.49 30.90
C ASP A 120 30.28 13.07 31.28
N GLU A 121 30.68 12.31 30.27
CA GLU A 121 31.42 11.07 30.48
C GLU A 121 32.80 11.39 31.10
N ASP A 122 33.29 10.50 31.96
CA ASP A 122 34.58 10.64 32.64
C ASP A 122 34.74 11.85 33.58
N VAL A 123 33.69 12.22 34.32
CA VAL A 123 33.82 13.17 35.45
C VAL A 123 34.66 12.53 36.56
N LEU A 124 35.94 12.87 36.57
CA LEU A 124 36.91 12.47 37.60
C LEU A 124 36.75 13.34 38.85
N VAL A 125 36.04 12.82 39.84
CA VAL A 125 35.83 13.51 41.13
C VAL A 125 37.08 13.35 42.01
N LEU A 126 37.37 14.34 42.86
CA LEU A 126 38.40 14.29 43.91
C LEU A 126 39.83 13.91 43.45
N GLY A 127 40.17 14.22 42.20
CA GLY A 127 41.51 14.03 41.65
C GLY A 127 41.87 12.56 41.36
N HIS A 128 40.90 11.67 41.25
CA HIS A 128 41.14 10.30 40.77
C HIS A 128 41.40 10.28 39.25
N SER A 129 42.15 9.29 38.75
CA SER A 129 42.40 9.12 37.30
C SER A 129 41.52 8.05 36.65
N ALA A 130 40.66 7.40 37.43
CA ALA A 130 39.70 6.41 37.00
C ALA A 130 38.34 6.65 37.68
N VAL A 131 37.25 6.23 37.05
CA VAL A 131 35.89 6.34 37.59
C VAL A 131 35.67 5.32 38.72
N PHE A 132 34.84 5.65 39.71
CA PHE A 132 34.45 4.74 40.79
C PHE A 132 33.73 3.52 40.19
N GLY A 133 34.18 2.31 40.53
CA GLY A 133 33.72 1.08 39.87
C GLY A 133 34.69 0.50 38.84
N SER A 134 35.85 1.13 38.65
CA SER A 134 36.91 0.61 37.78
C SER A 134 37.70 -0.56 38.40
N LEU A 135 37.55 -0.81 39.69
CA LEU A 135 38.19 -1.90 40.44
C LEU A 135 37.15 -2.58 41.33
N TYR A 136 37.10 -3.91 41.34
CA TYR A 136 36.28 -4.70 42.27
C TYR A 136 37.20 -5.51 43.19
N SER A 137 37.12 -5.26 44.50
CA SER A 137 37.82 -6.06 45.51
C SER A 137 36.96 -7.26 45.91
N LYS A 138 37.43 -8.48 45.62
CA LYS A 138 36.72 -9.72 46.00
C LYS A 138 36.68 -9.93 47.52
N GLU A 139 37.70 -9.47 48.23
CA GLU A 139 37.85 -9.68 49.68
C GLU A 139 36.81 -8.88 50.46
N GLU A 140 36.56 -7.63 50.06
CA GLU A 140 35.56 -6.78 50.68
C GLU A 140 34.21 -6.77 49.97
N SER A 141 34.10 -7.41 48.80
CA SER A 141 32.94 -7.37 47.90
C SER A 141 32.44 -5.95 47.60
N LYS A 142 33.39 -5.03 47.44
CA LYS A 142 33.14 -3.60 47.17
C LYS A 142 33.83 -3.15 45.89
N TRP A 143 33.19 -2.17 45.26
CA TRP A 143 33.76 -1.44 44.13
C TRP A 143 34.59 -0.26 44.62
N GLY A 144 35.65 0.07 43.88
CA GLY A 144 36.55 1.17 44.20
C GLY A 144 37.20 1.80 42.97
N TYR A 145 38.21 2.61 43.23
CA TYR A 145 38.99 3.29 42.21
C TYR A 145 40.23 2.47 41.83
N LYS A 146 40.43 2.21 40.53
CA LYS A 146 41.62 1.51 40.03
C LYS A 146 42.93 2.28 40.26
N CYS A 147 42.89 3.60 40.36
CA CYS A 147 44.10 4.43 40.44
C CYS A 147 44.81 4.37 41.80
N CYS A 148 44.07 4.33 42.90
CA CYS A 148 44.63 4.33 44.25
C CYS A 148 44.25 3.07 45.06
N GLY A 149 43.36 2.22 44.53
CA GLY A 149 42.83 1.06 45.25
C GLY A 149 41.82 1.41 46.34
N SER A 150 41.50 2.70 46.55
CA SER A 150 40.52 3.11 47.56
C SER A 150 39.13 2.60 47.21
N LEU A 151 38.46 2.05 48.22
CA LEU A 151 37.08 1.56 48.14
C LEU A 151 36.06 2.63 48.54
N ASP A 152 36.52 3.78 49.07
CA ASP A 152 35.67 4.87 49.52
C ASP A 152 35.48 5.92 48.43
N ARG A 153 34.21 6.22 48.10
CA ARG A 153 33.86 7.17 47.05
C ARG A 153 34.23 8.63 47.37
N SER A 154 34.31 8.97 48.65
CA SER A 154 34.62 10.33 49.12
C SER A 154 36.09 10.55 49.49
N ALA A 155 36.93 9.51 49.43
CA ALA A 155 38.34 9.66 49.74
C ALA A 155 39.08 10.37 48.59
N PRO A 156 39.95 11.37 48.87
CA PRO A 156 40.79 11.96 47.84
C PRO A 156 41.81 10.93 47.32
N CYS A 157 42.20 11.06 46.05
CA CYS A 157 43.18 10.16 45.46
C CYS A 157 44.53 10.28 46.17
N THR A 158 45.03 9.20 46.77
CA THR A 158 46.36 9.17 47.40
C THR A 158 47.47 9.07 46.37
N ALA A 159 47.21 8.42 45.22
CA ALA A 159 48.18 8.24 44.15
C ALA A 159 48.60 9.56 43.47
N ASN A 160 47.77 10.61 43.54
CA ASN A 160 48.05 11.93 42.94
C ASN A 160 48.59 12.97 43.93
N GLN A 161 48.67 12.66 45.24
CA GLN A 161 49.15 13.61 46.24
C GLN A 161 50.69 13.75 46.28
N GLY A 162 51.43 12.85 45.63
CA GLY A 162 52.90 12.87 45.61
C GLY A 162 53.56 13.68 44.49
N GLY A 163 52.81 14.41 43.65
CA GLY A 163 53.33 15.06 42.45
C GLY A 163 52.67 16.38 42.13
N GLY A 164 52.74 17.34 43.06
CA GLY A 164 52.24 18.71 42.92
C GLY A 164 52.99 19.59 41.91
N GLU A 165 53.26 19.11 40.69
CA GLU A 165 53.63 19.95 39.55
C GLU A 165 52.80 19.55 38.33
N HIS A 166 51.50 19.86 38.39
CA HIS A 166 50.65 19.81 37.22
C HIS A 166 51.01 20.96 36.27
N ARG A 167 52.02 20.68 35.44
CA ARG A 167 52.09 21.03 34.02
C ARG A 167 50.69 21.27 33.45
N THR A 168 50.30 22.54 33.30
CA THR A 168 49.28 22.96 32.35
C THR A 168 49.83 22.74 30.94
N LYS A 169 49.99 21.47 30.53
CA LYS A 169 50.17 21.14 29.12
C LYS A 169 48.83 21.37 28.44
N LYS A 170 48.63 22.63 28.08
CA LYS A 170 47.74 23.13 27.05
C LYS A 170 47.91 22.23 25.84
N ARG A 171 47.17 21.11 25.78
CA ARG A 171 47.03 20.32 24.56
C ARG A 171 46.37 21.26 23.58
N LYS A 172 47.19 21.88 22.74
CA LYS A 172 46.79 22.66 21.58
C LYS A 172 45.95 21.72 20.73
N ASN A 173 44.64 21.74 20.94
CA ASN A 173 43.68 20.99 20.16
C ASN A 173 43.72 21.60 18.75
N LYS A 174 44.57 21.02 17.90
CA LYS A 174 44.75 21.38 16.50
C LYS A 174 43.61 20.74 15.71
N ASN A 175 42.39 21.16 16.03
CA ASN A 175 41.17 20.92 15.26
C ASN A 175 40.35 22.23 15.28
N ALA A 176 41.02 23.34 15.01
CA ALA A 176 40.36 24.52 14.49
C ALA A 176 40.02 24.20 13.03
N THR A 177 38.76 23.84 12.81
CA THR A 177 38.15 23.84 11.48
C THR A 177 38.28 25.26 10.93
N PRO A 178 38.92 25.47 9.76
CA PRO A 178 38.98 26.79 9.16
C PRO A 178 37.56 27.24 8.83
N ALA A 179 37.19 28.40 9.39
CA ALA A 179 36.03 29.16 8.98
C ALA A 179 36.12 29.35 7.46
N GLN A 180 35.09 28.85 6.77
CA GLN A 180 34.84 29.21 5.37
C GLN A 180 34.51 30.70 5.35
N PRO A 181 35.10 31.51 4.45
CA PRO A 181 34.68 32.88 4.26
C PRO A 181 33.22 32.88 3.80
N GLU A 182 32.40 33.63 4.54
CA GLU A 182 31.09 34.08 4.10
C GLU A 182 31.21 34.84 2.77
N ASP A 183 30.82 34.18 1.67
CA ASP A 183 30.60 34.81 0.38
C ASP A 183 29.16 35.33 0.31
N SER A 184 29.05 36.62 0.59
CA SER A 184 28.15 37.61 0.00
C SER A 184 27.13 37.08 -1.03
N THR A 185 25.88 36.93 -0.61
CA THR A 185 24.73 37.15 -1.50
C THR A 185 23.60 37.82 -0.72
N VAL A 186 23.77 39.13 -0.49
CA VAL A 186 22.65 40.04 -0.29
C VAL A 186 22.27 40.54 -1.69
N VAL A 187 21.21 39.98 -2.26
CA VAL A 187 20.40 40.71 -3.24
C VAL A 187 18.96 40.56 -2.83
N ASP A 188 18.48 41.64 -2.25
CA ASP A 188 17.11 41.89 -1.84
C ASP A 188 16.14 41.87 -3.05
N SER A 189 15.00 41.24 -2.79
CA SER A 189 13.66 41.81 -2.92
C SER A 189 13.21 42.54 -4.21
N ALA A 190 12.21 41.90 -4.83
CA ALA A 190 10.86 42.44 -5.06
C ALA A 190 10.62 43.53 -6.12
N LYS A 191 9.98 43.11 -7.22
CA LYS A 191 8.84 43.76 -7.94
C LYS A 191 8.48 42.80 -9.10
N GLY A 192 7.25 42.38 -9.36
CA GLY A 192 5.95 43.01 -9.17
C GLY A 192 5.36 43.34 -10.55
N VAL A 193 4.12 42.90 -10.78
CA VAL A 193 3.12 43.47 -11.72
C VAL A 193 3.03 42.90 -13.16
N GLY A 194 1.80 42.50 -13.51
CA GLY A 194 1.25 42.39 -14.88
C GLY A 194 0.86 40.94 -15.25
N GLY A 195 -0.38 40.47 -15.18
CA GLY A 195 -1.64 41.19 -15.07
C GLY A 195 -2.17 41.63 -16.43
N GLU A 196 -2.45 40.70 -17.35
CA GLU A 196 -3.30 40.97 -18.51
C GLU A 196 -4.36 39.88 -18.68
N ARG A 197 -5.58 40.38 -18.79
CA ARG A 197 -6.88 39.76 -18.89
C ARG A 197 -7.47 40.32 -20.18
N GLU A 198 -7.86 39.46 -21.11
CA GLU A 198 -8.77 39.73 -22.23
C GLU A 198 -9.51 38.41 -22.46
N GLU A 199 -10.79 38.24 -22.11
CA GLU A 199 -11.99 38.72 -22.82
C GLU A 199 -11.88 38.53 -24.33
N THR A 200 -12.55 37.53 -24.90
CA THR A 200 -13.87 37.63 -25.57
C THR A 200 -14.31 36.18 -25.89
N GLY A 201 -15.56 35.75 -26.04
CA GLY A 201 -16.89 36.34 -26.13
C GLY A 201 -17.79 35.31 -26.84
N GLY A 202 -19.08 35.24 -26.49
CA GLY A 202 -20.18 34.55 -27.21
C GLY A 202 -20.12 33.01 -27.27
N GLU A 203 -21.18 32.20 -27.22
CA GLU A 203 -22.61 32.40 -27.46
C GLU A 203 -23.45 31.38 -26.65
N ARG A 204 -24.62 31.84 -26.19
CA ARG A 204 -25.78 31.04 -25.77
C ARG A 204 -26.53 30.52 -27.01
N PRO A 205 -27.27 29.41 -26.91
CA PRO A 205 -28.74 29.53 -26.72
C PRO A 205 -29.27 28.56 -25.64
N ALA A 206 -30.12 29.01 -24.70
CA ALA A 206 -31.60 28.93 -24.73
C ALA A 206 -32.12 27.48 -24.88
N ASN A 207 -32.52 26.82 -23.78
CA ASN A 207 -33.87 26.75 -23.21
C ASN A 207 -34.65 25.50 -23.67
N ILE A 208 -34.89 24.58 -22.72
CA ILE A 208 -36.07 23.69 -22.58
C ILE A 208 -35.85 23.02 -21.21
N SER A 209 -36.40 23.55 -20.11
CA SER A 209 -37.79 23.42 -19.63
C SER A 209 -38.38 22.02 -19.80
N THR A 210 -38.19 21.17 -18.80
CA THR A 210 -39.28 20.34 -18.27
C THR A 210 -39.13 20.23 -16.76
N GLU A 211 -40.17 20.74 -16.10
CA GLU A 211 -40.64 20.47 -14.75
C GLU A 211 -40.68 18.95 -14.50
N GLY A 212 -40.50 18.38 -13.31
CA GLY A 212 -40.20 18.86 -11.98
C GLY A 212 -40.03 17.61 -11.11
N ASP A 213 -39.37 17.71 -9.97
CA ASP A 213 -39.93 17.12 -8.75
C ASP A 213 -39.19 17.69 -7.54
N LYS A 214 -39.99 18.17 -6.59
CA LYS A 214 -39.53 18.57 -5.28
C LYS A 214 -39.42 17.30 -4.47
N ASP A 215 -38.21 16.88 -4.15
CA ASP A 215 -38.05 16.01 -3.00
C ASP A 215 -36.95 16.43 -2.06
N THR A 216 -37.33 16.32 -0.81
CA THR A 216 -36.80 17.02 0.35
C THR A 216 -35.35 16.69 0.66
N GLY A 217 -34.66 17.70 1.17
CA GLY A 217 -33.26 17.60 1.56
C GLY A 217 -32.99 16.53 2.60
N VAL A 218 -31.93 15.77 2.35
CA VAL A 218 -31.13 15.16 3.41
C VAL A 218 -29.68 15.49 3.10
N ASN A 219 -29.19 16.53 3.76
CA ASN A 219 -27.79 16.91 3.77
C ASN A 219 -27.00 15.83 4.55
N PHE A 220 -26.68 14.71 3.88
CA PHE A 220 -25.90 13.63 4.46
C PHE A 220 -24.42 13.94 4.25
N HIS A 221 -23.80 14.47 5.30
CA HIS A 221 -22.37 14.68 5.39
C HIS A 221 -21.65 13.33 5.28
N VAL A 222 -21.23 12.95 4.06
CA VAL A 222 -20.45 11.74 3.82
C VAL A 222 -19.06 11.97 4.40
N SER A 223 -18.94 11.61 5.67
CA SER A 223 -17.67 11.47 6.36
C SER A 223 -16.83 10.47 5.59
N CYS A 224 -15.76 10.97 4.98
CA CYS A 224 -14.76 10.21 4.26
C CYS A 224 -14.05 9.23 5.21
N SER A 225 -14.72 8.12 5.50
CA SER A 225 -14.19 7.02 6.30
C SER A 225 -13.13 6.33 5.46
N LYS A 226 -11.89 6.65 5.80
CA LYS A 226 -10.64 6.04 5.35
C LYS A 226 -10.75 4.52 5.53
N ARG A 227 -11.31 3.80 4.54
CA ARG A 227 -11.27 2.33 4.48
C ARG A 227 -9.82 1.94 4.28
N ARG A 228 -9.15 1.65 5.39
CA ARG A 228 -7.85 1.01 5.41
C ARG A 228 -8.08 -0.40 4.86
N ALA A 229 -7.64 -0.65 3.63
CA ALA A 229 -7.67 -1.96 3.00
C ALA A 229 -7.06 -3.00 3.97
N ARG A 230 -7.91 -3.91 4.46
CA ARG A 230 -7.53 -5.17 5.09
C ARG A 230 -8.04 -6.32 4.22
N GLU A 231 -7.79 -6.25 2.92
CA GLU A 231 -7.91 -7.39 2.02
C GLU A 231 -6.52 -8.00 1.87
N GLY A 232 -6.12 -8.79 2.87
CA GLY A 232 -4.85 -9.51 2.85
C GLY A 232 -4.79 -10.72 3.78
N GLY A 233 -5.90 -11.09 4.43
CA GLY A 233 -5.89 -12.18 5.44
C GLY A 233 -6.45 -13.51 4.97
N VAL A 234 -7.43 -13.52 4.06
CA VAL A 234 -8.21 -14.75 3.79
C VAL A 234 -7.71 -15.52 2.56
N ALA A 235 -7.08 -14.85 1.60
CA ALA A 235 -6.57 -15.49 0.37
C ALA A 235 -5.34 -16.39 0.61
N ALA A 236 -4.65 -16.26 1.75
CA ALA A 236 -3.47 -17.08 2.06
C ALA A 236 -3.84 -18.50 2.51
N TYR A 237 -5.03 -18.72 3.06
CA TYR A 237 -5.40 -20.03 3.63
C TYR A 237 -5.93 -21.04 2.61
N VAL A 238 -6.47 -20.58 1.47
CA VAL A 238 -7.02 -21.48 0.44
C VAL A 238 -5.90 -22.15 -0.38
N LYS A 239 -4.68 -21.60 -0.39
CA LYS A 239 -3.55 -22.15 -1.16
C LYS A 239 -2.82 -23.31 -0.46
N LEU A 240 -3.11 -23.59 0.81
CA LEU A 240 -2.48 -24.68 1.58
C LEU A 240 -3.29 -25.99 1.58
N LEU A 241 -4.52 -26.00 1.06
CA LEU A 241 -5.35 -27.21 0.98
C LEU A 241 -5.35 -27.88 -0.41
N ALA A 242 -4.61 -27.33 -1.38
CA ALA A 242 -4.42 -27.98 -2.67
C ALA A 242 -3.35 -29.08 -2.55
N VAL A 243 -3.76 -30.24 -2.02
CA VAL A 243 -2.99 -31.48 -2.09
C VAL A 243 -2.99 -31.94 -3.55
N PRO A 244 -1.82 -32.15 -4.19
CA PRO A 244 -1.77 -32.79 -5.49
C PRO A 244 -2.15 -34.27 -5.34
N GLU A 245 -3.25 -34.69 -5.96
CA GLU A 245 -3.53 -36.10 -6.21
C GLU A 245 -2.43 -36.63 -7.13
N GLU A 246 -1.56 -37.48 -6.58
CA GLU A 246 -0.66 -38.31 -7.38
C GLU A 246 -1.50 -39.30 -8.18
N ARG A 247 -1.30 -39.31 -9.49
CA ARG A 247 -1.85 -40.31 -10.40
C ARG A 247 -0.99 -41.57 -10.34
N GLU A 248 -1.63 -42.68 -9.97
CA GLU A 248 -1.29 -44.04 -10.41
C GLU A 248 -1.52 -44.22 -11.92
#